data_AF-W7DES7-F1
#
_entry.id   AF-W7DES7-F1
#
_cell.length_a   1.000
_cell.length_b   1.000
_cell.length_c   1.000
_cell.angle_alpha   90.00
_cell.angle_beta   90.00
_cell.angle_gamma   90.00
#
_symmetry.space_group_name_H-M   'P 1'
#
loop_
_entity.id
_entity.type
_entity.pdbx_description
1 polymer ?
#
loop_
_entity_poly.entity_id
_entity_poly.type
_entity_poly.pdbx_seq_one_letter_code
_entity_poly.pdbx_strand_id
1 'polypeptide(L)'
;MKENRIVVEAKLEKQVSVSDALAEQIKEVKQTYHVSEDELATYLKVASQLETQKEQLTSVTERLSEVKIAYSAAEDTLKEIDAIVSNISVEQDTFAEELRSLRKDELEAREDADRMRRAVVNLTRKLDRERLPGKPEEYVALSDHMEESIVKLEERLKEKPLNMKAIHHEWRVAKENLDHLTEKAEEMIVNVQLVEHVIQYANRYRLRNPELAEELRKAEDHFYKDFLYNKALEIAVTALEKVEPSAFKKIEKAYEMQMNVDEVE
;
A
#
# COMPACT_ATOMS: atom_id res chain seq x y z
N MET A 1 44.24 3.24 -30.18
CA MET A 1 44.40 1.78 -30.04
C MET A 1 44.93 1.36 -28.67
N LYS A 2 46.15 1.71 -28.25
CA LYS A 2 46.61 1.43 -26.87
C LYS A 2 45.74 2.15 -25.81
N GLU A 3 45.35 3.40 -26.06
CA GLU A 3 44.44 4.14 -25.17
C GLU A 3 43.05 3.50 -25.08
N ASN A 4 42.39 3.20 -26.20
CA ASN A 4 41.08 2.52 -26.17
C ASN A 4 41.15 1.16 -25.47
N ARG A 5 42.26 0.41 -25.62
CA ARG A 5 42.45 -0.87 -24.93
C ARG A 5 42.56 -0.72 -23.41
N ILE A 6 43.36 0.25 -22.94
CA ILE A 6 43.52 0.54 -21.51
C ILE A 6 42.19 1.01 -20.90
N VAL A 7 41.40 1.79 -21.64
CA VAL A 7 40.09 2.27 -21.20
C VAL A 7 39.10 1.11 -21.05
N VAL A 8 39.06 0.18 -22.01
CA VAL A 8 38.16 -0.98 -21.95
C VAL A 8 38.62 -1.98 -20.87
N GLU A 9 39.92 -2.25 -20.75
CA GLU A 9 40.48 -3.08 -19.68
C GLU A 9 40.13 -2.52 -18.29
N ALA A 10 40.34 -1.22 -18.06
CA ALA A 10 40.02 -0.56 -16.79
C ALA A 10 38.51 -0.55 -16.50
N LYS A 11 37.67 -0.39 -17.52
CA LYS A 11 36.20 -0.45 -17.38
C LYS A 11 35.74 -1.86 -17.01
N LEU A 12 36.35 -2.88 -17.60
CA LEU A 12 36.03 -4.29 -17.33
C LEU A 12 36.51 -4.72 -15.95
N GLU A 13 37.69 -4.30 -15.52
CA GLU A 13 38.20 -4.55 -14.16
C GLU A 13 37.33 -3.86 -13.09
N LYS A 14 36.86 -2.63 -13.37
CA LYS A 14 35.89 -1.95 -12.52
C LYS A 14 34.56 -2.73 -12.45
N GLN A 15 34.05 -3.23 -13.57
CA GLN A 15 32.82 -4.02 -13.64
C GLN A 15 32.92 -5.35 -12.90
N VAL A 16 34.09 -6.02 -12.94
CA VAL A 16 34.35 -7.22 -12.13
C VAL A 16 34.28 -6.88 -10.64
N SER A 17 34.93 -5.79 -10.21
CA SER A 17 34.89 -5.39 -8.80
C SER A 17 33.47 -5.03 -8.32
N VAL A 18 32.65 -4.43 -9.18
CA VAL A 18 31.25 -4.13 -8.90
C VAL A 18 30.44 -5.42 -8.82
N SER A 19 30.67 -6.37 -9.73
CA SER A 19 30.02 -7.68 -9.72
C SER A 19 30.32 -8.46 -8.44
N ASP A 20 31.57 -8.45 -7.96
CA ASP A 20 32.00 -9.11 -6.73
C ASP A 20 31.34 -8.47 -5.50
N ALA A 21 31.30 -7.13 -5.45
CA ALA A 21 30.60 -6.40 -4.39
C ALA A 21 29.10 -6.71 -4.40
N LEU A 22 28.49 -6.82 -5.58
CA LEU A 22 27.08 -7.22 -5.73
C LEU A 22 26.86 -8.65 -5.23
N ALA A 23 27.77 -9.58 -5.52
CA ALA A 23 27.66 -10.96 -5.07
C ALA A 23 27.64 -11.06 -3.54
N GLU A 24 28.48 -10.26 -2.87
CA GLU A 24 28.52 -10.18 -1.41
C GLU A 24 27.24 -9.55 -0.85
N GLN A 25 26.76 -8.46 -1.44
CA GLN A 25 25.47 -7.85 -1.08
C GLN A 25 24.30 -8.83 -1.25
N ILE A 26 24.25 -9.59 -2.35
CA ILE A 26 23.23 -10.61 -2.60
C ILE A 26 23.28 -11.68 -1.51
N LYS A 27 24.47 -12.08 -1.07
CA LYS A 27 24.64 -13.09 -0.01
C LYS A 27 24.12 -12.59 1.34
N GLU A 28 24.34 -11.32 1.66
CA GLU A 28 23.77 -10.68 2.86
C GLU A 28 22.25 -10.55 2.75
N VAL A 29 21.77 -10.09 1.59
CA VAL A 29 20.33 -9.93 1.31
C VAL A 29 19.62 -11.28 1.38
N LYS A 30 20.18 -12.37 0.84
CA LYS A 30 19.61 -13.73 0.95
C LYS A 30 19.37 -14.22 2.38
N GLN A 31 20.13 -13.71 3.36
CA GLN A 31 19.94 -14.08 4.76
C GLN A 31 18.74 -13.36 5.39
N THR A 32 18.35 -12.21 4.82
CA THR A 32 17.33 -11.33 5.38
C THR A 32 16.04 -11.32 4.55
N TYR A 33 16.16 -11.49 3.23
CA TYR A 33 15.11 -11.39 2.24
C TYR A 33 15.03 -12.64 1.38
N HIS A 34 13.80 -12.98 0.99
CA HIS A 34 13.53 -14.02 0.03
C HIS A 34 13.72 -13.44 -1.38
N VAL A 35 14.93 -13.62 -1.93
CA VAL A 35 15.21 -13.29 -3.33
C VAL A 35 14.64 -14.41 -4.19
N SER A 36 13.83 -14.08 -5.18
CA SER A 36 13.22 -15.10 -6.04
C SER A 36 14.26 -15.80 -6.91
N GLU A 37 13.99 -17.05 -7.29
CA GLU A 37 14.90 -17.81 -8.16
C GLU A 37 15.10 -17.12 -9.52
N ASP A 38 14.07 -16.42 -10.02
CA ASP A 38 14.13 -15.66 -11.27
C ASP A 38 15.10 -14.48 -11.19
N GLU A 39 15.06 -13.70 -10.10
CA GLU A 39 15.97 -12.57 -9.84
C GLU A 39 17.43 -13.04 -9.65
N LEU A 40 17.62 -14.25 -9.12
CA LEU A 40 18.95 -14.86 -9.03
C LEU A 40 19.42 -15.38 -10.37
N ALA A 41 18.53 -15.93 -11.19
CA ALA A 41 18.85 -16.43 -12.52
C ALA A 41 19.26 -15.28 -13.46
N THR A 42 18.59 -14.13 -13.39
CA THR A 42 19.00 -12.94 -14.15
C THR A 42 20.38 -12.47 -13.72
N TYR A 43 20.66 -12.36 -12.42
CA TYR A 43 21.99 -11.99 -11.93
C TYR A 43 23.08 -12.97 -12.38
N LEU A 44 22.84 -14.28 -12.25
CA LEU A 44 23.80 -15.31 -12.70
C LEU A 44 24.05 -15.23 -14.21
N LYS A 45 23.02 -14.92 -15.00
CA LYS A 45 23.17 -14.71 -16.45
C LYS A 45 24.06 -13.51 -16.74
N VAL A 46 23.84 -12.38 -16.07
CA VAL A 46 24.67 -11.16 -16.22
C VAL A 46 26.12 -11.41 -15.79
N ALA A 47 26.34 -12.12 -14.69
CA ALA A 47 27.66 -12.53 -14.24
C ALA A 47 28.36 -13.43 -15.26
N SER A 48 27.66 -14.43 -15.83
CA SER A 48 28.23 -15.29 -16.87
C SER A 48 28.57 -14.51 -18.14
N GLN A 49 27.72 -13.54 -18.52
CA GLN A 49 27.98 -12.68 -19.68
C GLN A 49 29.24 -11.86 -19.46
N LEU A 50 29.43 -11.29 -18.27
CA LEU A 50 30.64 -10.55 -17.92
C LEU A 50 31.89 -11.45 -18.00
N GLU A 51 31.81 -12.70 -17.54
CA GLU A 51 32.92 -13.66 -17.64
C GLU A 51 33.24 -14.02 -19.10
N THR A 52 32.22 -14.23 -19.95
CA THR A 52 32.46 -14.46 -21.40
C THR A 52 33.09 -13.24 -22.09
N GLN A 53 32.71 -12.01 -21.71
CA GLN A 53 33.32 -10.80 -22.25
C GLN A 53 34.78 -10.67 -21.82
N LYS A 54 35.12 -11.11 -20.60
CA LYS A 54 36.51 -11.17 -20.11
C LYS A 54 37.35 -12.15 -20.93
N GLU A 55 36.84 -13.36 -21.16
CA GLU A 55 37.49 -14.36 -22.01
C GLU A 55 37.69 -13.85 -23.45
N GLN A 56 36.66 -13.24 -24.02
CA GLN A 56 36.75 -12.64 -25.36
C GLN A 56 37.82 -11.55 -25.41
N LEU A 57 37.88 -10.65 -24.42
CA LEU A 57 38.91 -9.62 -24.36
C LEU A 57 40.31 -10.23 -24.25
N THR A 58 40.52 -11.24 -23.39
CA THR A 58 41.82 -11.94 -23.30
C THR A 58 42.22 -12.57 -24.63
N SER A 59 41.31 -13.27 -25.31
CA SER A 59 41.58 -13.89 -26.61
C SER A 59 41.93 -12.86 -27.70
N VAL A 60 41.28 -11.69 -27.70
CA VAL A 60 41.57 -10.60 -28.63
C VAL A 60 42.95 -10.03 -28.31
N THR A 61 43.30 -9.81 -27.04
CA THR A 61 44.62 -9.30 -26.65
C THR A 61 45.76 -10.25 -27.01
N GLU A 62 45.59 -11.56 -26.82
CA GLU A 62 46.56 -12.58 -27.20
C GLU A 62 46.78 -12.60 -28.71
N ARG A 63 45.69 -12.67 -29.49
CA ARG A 63 45.76 -12.69 -30.95
C ARG A 63 46.32 -11.39 -31.55
N LEU A 64 46.11 -10.25 -30.89
CA LEU A 64 46.75 -8.97 -31.23
C LEU A 64 48.26 -8.99 -30.96
N SER A 65 48.67 -9.60 -29.84
CA SER A 65 50.09 -9.73 -29.47
C SER A 65 50.85 -10.66 -30.42
N GLU A 66 50.19 -11.68 -30.95
CA GLU A 66 50.73 -12.60 -31.95
C GLU A 66 50.64 -12.06 -33.39
N VAL A 67 50.12 -10.85 -33.60
CA VAL A 67 49.91 -10.20 -34.93
C VAL A 67 49.07 -11.08 -35.88
N LYS A 68 48.12 -11.85 -35.34
CA LYS A 68 47.29 -12.78 -36.13
C LYS A 68 45.99 -12.16 -36.67
N ILE A 69 45.68 -10.90 -36.33
CA ILE A 69 44.44 -10.21 -36.73
C ILE A 69 44.76 -8.84 -37.34
N ALA A 70 43.97 -8.44 -38.33
CA ALA A 70 43.95 -7.07 -38.83
C ALA A 70 43.45 -6.08 -37.76
N TYR A 71 44.11 -4.93 -37.66
CA TYR A 71 43.80 -3.90 -36.66
C TYR A 71 42.35 -3.39 -36.70
N SER A 72 41.73 -3.31 -37.89
CA SER A 72 40.33 -2.91 -38.05
C SER A 72 39.37 -3.89 -37.37
N ALA A 73 39.57 -5.19 -37.60
CA ALA A 73 38.70 -6.22 -37.02
C ALA A 73 38.83 -6.26 -35.49
N ALA A 74 40.02 -6.02 -34.94
CA ALA A 74 40.21 -5.93 -33.50
C ALA A 74 39.51 -4.69 -32.89
N GLU A 75 39.51 -3.56 -33.59
CA GLU A 75 38.81 -2.35 -33.14
C GLU A 75 37.29 -2.55 -33.11
N ASP A 76 36.72 -3.23 -34.11
CA ASP A 76 35.29 -3.54 -34.16
C ASP A 76 34.89 -4.47 -33.00
N THR A 77 35.67 -5.53 -32.73
CA THR A 77 35.43 -6.41 -31.57
C THR A 77 35.54 -5.67 -30.23
N LEU A 78 36.46 -4.71 -30.10
CA LEU A 78 36.58 -3.90 -28.88
C LEU A 78 35.38 -2.98 -28.68
N LYS A 79 34.82 -2.44 -29.77
CA LYS A 79 33.59 -1.62 -29.71
C LYS A 79 32.37 -2.46 -29.31
N GLU A 80 32.27 -3.69 -29.82
CA GLU A 80 31.22 -4.63 -29.42
C GLU A 80 31.32 -4.98 -27.93
N ILE A 81 32.52 -5.31 -27.44
CA ILE A 81 32.76 -5.57 -26.02
C ILE A 81 32.40 -4.35 -25.17
N ASP A 82 32.81 -3.14 -25.55
CA ASP A 82 32.49 -1.93 -24.80
C ASP A 82 30.98 -1.65 -24.73
N ALA A 83 30.25 -1.90 -25.83
CA ALA A 83 28.79 -1.78 -25.85
C ALA A 83 28.12 -2.80 -24.93
N ILE A 84 28.56 -4.06 -24.95
CA ILE A 84 28.02 -5.12 -24.08
C ILE A 84 28.32 -4.81 -22.61
N VAL A 85 29.56 -4.42 -22.29
CA VAL A 85 29.97 -4.04 -20.93
C VAL A 85 29.19 -2.81 -20.45
N SER A 86 28.87 -1.86 -21.33
CA SER A 86 28.02 -0.73 -20.98
C SER A 86 26.60 -1.16 -20.63
N ASN A 87 26.02 -2.14 -21.34
CA ASN A 87 24.70 -2.67 -21.02
C ASN A 87 24.72 -3.44 -19.69
N ILE A 88 25.76 -4.25 -19.46
CA ILE A 88 25.95 -4.96 -18.19
C ILE A 88 26.06 -3.96 -17.02
N SER A 89 26.73 -2.83 -17.22
CA SER A 89 26.77 -1.76 -16.20
C SER A 89 25.39 -1.28 -15.81
N VAL A 90 24.55 -0.99 -16.80
CA VAL A 90 23.19 -0.50 -16.56
C VAL A 90 22.38 -1.56 -15.83
N GLU A 91 22.47 -2.83 -16.24
CA GLU A 91 21.77 -3.93 -15.59
C GLU A 91 22.24 -4.14 -14.13
N GLN A 92 23.56 -4.09 -13.87
CA GLN A 92 24.11 -4.17 -12.52
C GLN A 92 23.68 -2.98 -11.65
N ASP A 93 23.67 -1.76 -12.20
CA ASP A 93 23.22 -0.57 -11.50
C ASP A 93 21.72 -0.67 -11.16
N THR A 94 20.88 -1.14 -12.10
CA THR A 94 19.45 -1.36 -11.83
C THR A 94 19.23 -2.39 -10.74
N PHE A 95 19.98 -3.49 -10.74
CA PHE A 95 19.87 -4.52 -9.71
C PHE A 95 20.35 -4.02 -8.35
N ALA A 96 21.41 -3.21 -8.32
CA ALA A 96 21.88 -2.55 -7.10
C ALA A 96 20.81 -1.60 -6.52
N GLU A 97 20.11 -0.86 -7.39
CA GLU A 97 19.01 0.02 -7.02
C GLU A 97 17.83 -0.78 -6.43
N GLU A 98 17.46 -1.91 -7.06
CA GLU A 98 16.41 -2.81 -6.57
C GLU A 98 16.76 -3.40 -5.21
N LEU A 99 18.00 -3.86 -4.99
CA LEU A 99 18.43 -4.34 -3.68
C LEU A 99 18.35 -3.27 -2.59
N ARG A 100 18.68 -2.01 -2.93
CA ARG A 100 18.54 -0.87 -2.01
C ARG A 100 17.09 -0.52 -1.76
N SER A 101 16.23 -0.60 -2.78
CA SER A 101 14.81 -0.31 -2.65
C SER A 101 14.14 -1.30 -1.71
N LEU A 102 14.50 -2.59 -1.73
CA LEU A 102 13.97 -3.59 -0.78
C LEU A 102 14.11 -3.16 0.68
N ARG A 103 15.24 -2.56 1.06
CA ARG A 103 15.47 -2.07 2.42
C ARG A 103 14.62 -0.85 2.75
N LYS A 104 14.47 0.05 1.78
CA LYS A 104 13.62 1.25 1.91
C LYS A 104 12.16 0.85 2.04
N ASP A 105 11.70 -0.04 1.18
CA ASP A 105 10.33 -0.56 1.14
C ASP A 105 9.98 -1.29 2.44
N GLU A 106 10.92 -2.01 3.06
CA GLU A 106 10.70 -2.61 4.38
C GLU A 106 10.46 -1.56 5.46
N LEU A 107 11.28 -0.49 5.48
CA LEU A 107 11.14 0.58 6.47
C LEU A 107 9.80 1.30 6.29
N GLU A 108 9.45 1.62 5.04
CA GLU A 108 8.17 2.23 4.69
C GLU A 108 6.99 1.36 5.10
N ALA A 109 7.04 0.05 4.82
CA ALA A 109 5.99 -0.89 5.22
C ALA A 109 5.82 -0.98 6.75
N ARG A 110 6.91 -0.91 7.53
CA ARG A 110 6.85 -0.86 9.00
C ARG A 110 6.21 0.43 9.50
N GLU A 111 6.61 1.56 8.94
CA GLU A 111 6.02 2.85 9.29
C GLU A 111 4.53 2.91 8.94
N ASP A 112 4.14 2.35 7.80
CA ASP A 112 2.75 2.27 7.37
C ASP A 112 1.91 1.38 8.29
N ALA A 113 2.42 0.22 8.71
CA ALA A 113 1.72 -0.62 9.68
C ALA A 113 1.45 0.13 10.99
N ASP A 114 2.44 0.90 11.48
CA ASP A 114 2.27 1.75 12.65
C ASP A 114 1.28 2.91 12.40
N ARG A 115 1.29 3.50 11.20
CA ARG A 115 0.31 4.53 10.79
C ARG A 115 -1.11 3.95 10.77
N MET A 116 -1.31 2.77 10.19
CA MET A 116 -2.59 2.07 10.14
C MET A 116 -3.11 1.74 11.55
N ARG A 117 -2.26 1.21 12.44
CA ARG A 117 -2.64 0.98 13.84
C ARG A 117 -3.09 2.25 14.54
N ARG A 118 -2.34 3.36 14.37
CA ARG A 118 -2.74 4.66 14.93
C ARG A 118 -4.05 5.17 14.35
N ALA A 119 -4.29 4.97 13.04
CA ALA A 119 -5.53 5.35 12.39
C ALA A 119 -6.73 4.61 12.98
N VAL A 120 -6.63 3.29 13.18
CA VAL A 120 -7.70 2.49 13.83
C VAL A 120 -7.99 3.01 15.23
N VAL A 121 -6.96 3.22 16.06
CA VAL A 121 -7.14 3.76 17.43
C VAL A 121 -7.78 5.15 17.42
N ASN A 122 -7.38 6.01 16.48
CA ASN A 122 -7.99 7.34 16.34
C ASN A 122 -9.45 7.26 15.90
N LEU A 123 -9.78 6.33 15.01
CA LEU A 123 -11.15 6.10 14.56
C LEU A 123 -12.02 5.61 15.73
N THR A 124 -11.54 4.65 16.53
CA THR A 124 -12.23 4.20 17.74
C THR A 124 -12.47 5.35 18.71
N ARG A 125 -11.47 6.20 18.94
CA ARG A 125 -11.61 7.40 19.79
C ARG A 125 -12.61 8.41 19.23
N LYS A 126 -12.66 8.59 17.90
CA LYS A 126 -13.65 9.46 17.23
C LYS A 126 -15.05 8.94 17.50
N LEU A 127 -15.27 7.64 17.34
CA LEU A 127 -16.55 6.99 17.63
C LEU A 127 -16.97 7.06 19.10
N ASP A 128 -16.03 6.88 20.02
CA ASP A 128 -16.34 6.92 21.46
C ASP A 128 -16.71 8.36 21.91
N ARG A 129 -16.23 9.40 21.21
CA ARG A 129 -16.62 10.80 21.47
C ARG A 129 -18.06 11.11 21.10
N GLU A 130 -18.57 10.49 20.04
CA GLU A 130 -19.95 10.66 19.56
C GLU A 130 -21.01 10.03 20.48
N ARG A 131 -20.59 9.35 21.57
CA ARG A 131 -21.49 8.74 22.59
C ARG A 131 -22.58 7.86 21.98
N LEU A 132 -22.21 7.08 20.97
CA LEU A 132 -23.14 6.18 20.28
C LEU A 132 -23.80 5.19 21.26
N PRO A 133 -25.08 4.85 21.10
CA PRO A 133 -25.77 3.86 21.94
C PRO A 133 -25.09 2.49 21.94
N GLY A 134 -24.49 2.13 20.81
CA GLY A 134 -23.70 0.91 20.62
C GLY A 134 -23.01 0.86 19.26
N LYS A 135 -22.39 -0.26 18.94
CA LYS A 135 -21.69 -0.48 17.65
C LYS A 135 -22.43 -1.59 16.89
N PRO A 136 -22.78 -1.38 15.60
CA PRO A 136 -23.42 -2.42 14.78
C PRO A 136 -22.51 -3.64 14.67
N GLU A 137 -23.10 -4.83 14.58
CA GLU A 137 -22.35 -6.09 14.44
C GLU A 137 -21.46 -6.09 13.18
N GLU A 138 -21.96 -5.50 12.09
CA GLU A 138 -21.20 -5.32 10.85
C GLU A 138 -19.92 -4.50 11.05
N TYR A 139 -19.99 -3.43 11.85
CA TYR A 139 -18.83 -2.60 12.14
C TYR A 139 -17.81 -3.32 13.03
N VAL A 140 -18.29 -4.09 14.02
CA VAL A 140 -17.42 -4.89 14.89
C VAL A 140 -16.67 -5.94 14.08
N ALA A 141 -17.36 -6.66 13.20
CA ALA A 141 -16.72 -7.66 12.33
C ALA A 141 -15.67 -7.03 11.39
N LEU A 142 -15.94 -5.83 10.85
CA LEU A 142 -14.97 -5.09 10.03
C LEU A 142 -13.75 -4.64 10.84
N SER A 143 -13.97 -4.17 12.08
CA SER A 143 -12.89 -3.77 12.99
C SER A 143 -12.00 -4.95 13.33
N ASP A 144 -12.59 -6.10 13.67
CA ASP A 144 -11.86 -7.34 13.97
C ASP A 144 -11.05 -7.80 12.74
N HIS A 145 -11.65 -7.77 11.55
CA HIS A 145 -10.96 -8.12 10.30
C HIS A 145 -9.79 -7.16 9.99
N MET A 146 -9.95 -5.87 10.29
CA MET A 146 -8.87 -4.89 10.15
C MET A 146 -7.74 -5.16 11.15
N GLU A 147 -8.05 -5.45 12.42
CA GLU A 147 -7.06 -5.81 13.43
C GLU A 147 -6.30 -7.09 13.02
N GLU A 148 -6.99 -8.12 12.55
CA GLU A 148 -6.36 -9.32 12.00
C GLU A 148 -5.43 -9.01 10.83
N SER A 149 -5.84 -8.10 9.93
CA SER A 149 -5.03 -7.71 8.77
C SER A 149 -3.74 -7.01 9.21
N ILE A 150 -3.80 -6.14 10.23
CA ILE A 150 -2.61 -5.50 10.80
C ILE A 150 -1.70 -6.54 11.45
N VAL A 151 -2.26 -7.46 12.22
CA VAL A 151 -1.48 -8.52 12.89
C VAL A 151 -0.79 -9.40 11.84
N LYS A 152 -1.49 -9.83 10.78
CA LYS A 152 -0.91 -10.59 9.67
C LYS A 152 0.23 -9.83 9.00
N LEU A 153 0.06 -8.54 8.71
CA LEU A 153 1.12 -7.70 8.15
C LEU A 153 2.34 -7.62 9.09
N GLU A 154 2.12 -7.44 10.39
CA GLU A 154 3.20 -7.41 11.39
C GLU A 154 3.92 -8.75 11.55
N GLU A 155 3.20 -9.87 11.43
CA GLU A 155 3.78 -11.21 11.43
C GLU A 155 4.67 -11.42 10.21
N ARG A 156 4.20 -11.04 9.02
CA ARG A 156 5.01 -11.09 7.77
C ARG A 156 6.26 -10.22 7.84
N LEU A 157 6.17 -9.06 8.49
CA LEU A 157 7.34 -8.18 8.71
C LEU A 157 8.35 -8.74 9.73
N LYS A 158 7.96 -9.74 10.52
CA LYS A 158 8.85 -10.45 11.48
C LYS A 158 9.44 -11.74 10.91
N GLU A 159 8.85 -12.29 9.85
CA GLU A 159 9.35 -13.49 9.18
C GLU A 159 10.77 -13.27 8.65
N LYS A 160 11.65 -14.27 8.78
CA LYS A 160 12.98 -14.28 8.16
C LYS A 160 13.16 -15.61 7.43
N PRO A 161 13.44 -15.60 6.11
CA PRO A 161 13.64 -14.44 5.23
C PRO A 161 12.34 -13.70 4.84
N LEU A 162 12.38 -12.36 4.73
CA LEU A 162 11.22 -11.53 4.37
C LEU A 162 10.83 -11.68 2.91
N ASN A 163 9.55 -11.88 2.63
CA ASN A 163 9.01 -11.82 1.27
C ASN A 163 8.30 -10.48 1.04
N MET A 164 8.99 -9.53 0.39
CA MET A 164 8.45 -8.19 0.12
C MET A 164 7.22 -8.20 -0.81
N LYS A 165 7.12 -9.16 -1.74
CA LYS A 165 5.94 -9.30 -2.62
C LYS A 165 4.70 -9.68 -1.80
N ALA A 166 4.86 -10.59 -0.84
CA ALA A 166 3.78 -10.98 0.07
C ALA A 166 3.41 -9.82 1.01
N ILE A 167 4.39 -9.12 1.59
CA ILE A 167 4.17 -7.96 2.45
C ILE A 167 3.40 -6.87 1.71
N HIS A 168 3.77 -6.56 0.46
CA HIS A 168 3.07 -5.56 -0.34
C HIS A 168 1.62 -5.97 -0.63
N HIS A 169 1.35 -7.27 -0.83
CA HIS A 169 -0.02 -7.76 -1.00
C HIS A 169 -0.85 -7.56 0.27
N GLU A 170 -0.34 -8.00 1.42
CA GLU A 170 -1.00 -7.84 2.72
C GLU A 170 -1.18 -6.36 3.08
N TRP A 171 -0.20 -5.51 2.78
CA TRP A 171 -0.30 -4.06 2.96
C TRP A 171 -1.44 -3.46 2.14
N ARG A 172 -1.61 -3.88 0.88
CA ARG A 172 -2.71 -3.40 0.02
C ARG A 172 -4.07 -3.81 0.60
N VAL A 173 -4.19 -5.07 1.04
CA VAL A 173 -5.41 -5.58 1.66
C VAL A 173 -5.72 -4.82 2.95
N ALA A 174 -4.72 -4.60 3.82
CA ALA A 174 -4.89 -3.84 5.05
C ALA A 174 -5.29 -2.38 4.76
N LYS A 175 -4.74 -1.76 3.72
CA LYS A 175 -5.11 -0.41 3.30
C LYS A 175 -6.56 -0.33 2.83
N GLU A 176 -6.99 -1.24 1.96
CA GLU A 176 -8.37 -1.32 1.48
C GLU A 176 -9.36 -1.55 2.63
N ASN A 177 -9.00 -2.41 3.58
CA ASN A 177 -9.80 -2.65 4.78
C ASN A 177 -9.88 -1.41 5.69
N LEU A 178 -8.79 -0.66 5.82
CA LEU A 178 -8.77 0.58 6.60
C LEU A 178 -9.69 1.63 5.96
N ASP A 179 -9.57 1.82 4.64
CA ASP A 179 -10.37 2.79 3.90
C ASP A 179 -11.87 2.45 4.03
N HIS A 180 -12.24 1.18 3.86
CA HIS A 180 -13.62 0.72 4.04
C HIS A 180 -14.12 0.86 5.49
N LEU A 181 -13.27 0.58 6.49
CA LEU A 181 -13.61 0.77 7.90
C LEU A 181 -13.85 2.26 8.21
N THR A 182 -13.02 3.15 7.66
CA THR A 182 -13.18 4.59 7.84
C THR A 182 -14.45 5.11 7.19
N GLU A 183 -14.76 4.70 5.96
CA GLU A 183 -15.99 5.07 5.26
C GLU A 183 -17.22 4.61 6.04
N LYS A 184 -17.23 3.35 6.51
CA LYS A 184 -18.33 2.81 7.32
C LYS A 184 -18.48 3.49 8.66
N ALA A 185 -17.39 3.86 9.32
CA ALA A 185 -17.44 4.63 10.56
C ALA A 185 -18.04 6.03 10.32
N GLU A 186 -17.65 6.70 9.24
CA GLU A 186 -18.18 8.04 8.92
C GLU A 186 -19.65 7.98 8.54
N GLU A 187 -20.05 7.03 7.69
CA GLU A 187 -21.47 6.77 7.37
C GLU A 187 -22.28 6.53 8.66
N MET A 188 -21.74 5.73 9.57
CA MET A 188 -22.40 5.44 10.85
C MET A 188 -22.57 6.69 11.71
N ILE A 189 -21.55 7.54 11.84
CA ILE A 189 -21.63 8.79 12.61
C ILE A 189 -22.71 9.70 12.01
N VAL A 190 -22.68 9.88 10.69
CA VAL A 190 -23.66 10.72 9.97
C VAL A 190 -25.08 10.19 10.19
N ASN A 191 -25.30 8.88 10.03
CA ASN A 191 -26.62 8.27 10.21
C ASN A 191 -27.13 8.42 11.63
N VAL A 192 -26.26 8.28 12.64
CA VAL A 192 -26.65 8.48 14.03
C VAL A 192 -27.09 9.92 14.28
N GLN A 193 -26.29 10.90 13.84
CA GLN A 193 -26.61 12.31 14.01
C GLN A 193 -27.91 12.67 13.27
N LEU A 194 -28.11 12.18 12.05
CA LEU A 194 -29.35 12.39 11.29
C LEU A 194 -30.56 11.79 11.98
N VAL A 195 -30.48 10.55 12.50
CA VAL A 195 -31.59 9.92 13.23
C VAL A 195 -31.98 10.76 14.44
N GLU A 196 -31.01 11.25 15.22
CA GLU A 196 -31.29 12.10 16.37
C GLU A 196 -32.03 13.39 15.96
N HIS A 197 -31.56 14.08 14.91
CA HIS A 197 -32.19 15.30 14.42
C HIS A 197 -33.60 15.05 13.88
N VAL A 198 -33.80 13.94 13.16
CA VAL A 198 -35.12 13.53 12.65
C VAL A 198 -36.07 13.22 13.82
N ILE A 199 -35.63 12.47 14.83
CA ILE A 199 -36.46 12.15 16.01
C ILE A 199 -36.79 13.43 16.78
N GLN A 200 -35.82 14.33 16.99
CA GLN A 200 -36.05 15.62 17.66
C GLN A 200 -37.07 16.48 16.92
N TYR A 201 -36.99 16.54 15.59
CA TYR A 201 -37.96 17.26 14.78
C TYR A 201 -39.34 16.59 14.79
N ALA A 202 -39.39 15.27 14.62
CA ALA A 202 -40.61 14.48 14.60
C ALA A 202 -41.35 14.47 15.95
N ASN A 203 -40.62 14.62 17.06
CA ASN A 203 -41.20 14.77 18.40
C ASN A 203 -42.16 15.96 18.52
N ARG A 204 -42.06 16.99 17.66
CA ARG A 204 -43.01 18.11 17.59
C ARG A 204 -44.43 17.67 17.19
N TYR A 205 -44.54 16.58 16.44
CA TYR A 205 -45.81 16.06 15.91
C TYR A 205 -46.28 14.80 16.67
N ARG A 206 -45.46 14.24 17.56
CA ARG A 206 -45.71 12.98 18.29
C ARG A 206 -47.02 12.97 19.09
N LEU A 207 -47.40 14.10 19.68
CA LEU A 207 -48.66 14.24 20.43
C LEU A 207 -49.91 14.33 19.53
N ARG A 208 -49.74 14.74 18.28
CA ARG A 208 -50.86 14.99 17.35
C ARG A 208 -51.17 13.79 16.47
N ASN A 209 -50.18 12.94 16.20
CA ASN A 209 -50.31 11.76 15.34
C ASN A 209 -49.86 10.50 16.09
N PRO A 210 -50.80 9.65 16.56
CA PRO A 210 -50.45 8.41 17.26
C PRO A 210 -49.73 7.41 16.34
N GLU A 211 -50.06 7.36 15.05
CA GLU A 211 -49.35 6.52 14.07
C GLU A 211 -47.87 6.90 13.94
N LEU A 212 -47.55 8.20 13.94
CA LEU A 212 -46.16 8.67 13.96
C LEU A 212 -45.44 8.24 15.24
N ALA A 213 -46.13 8.30 16.39
CA ALA A 213 -45.54 7.92 17.66
C ALA A 213 -45.18 6.43 17.73
N GLU A 214 -45.98 5.55 17.11
CA GLU A 214 -45.67 4.12 17.01
C GLU A 214 -44.47 3.84 16.11
N GLU A 215 -44.41 4.46 14.92
CA GLU A 215 -43.28 4.28 13.99
C GLU A 215 -41.97 4.85 14.54
N LEU A 216 -42.01 6.02 15.22
CA LEU A 216 -40.84 6.57 15.92
C LEU A 216 -40.36 5.65 17.03
N ARG A 217 -41.27 4.96 17.73
CA ARG A 217 -40.89 3.99 18.78
C ARG A 217 -40.18 2.78 18.17
N LYS A 218 -40.61 2.30 17.00
CA LYS A 218 -39.90 1.24 16.25
C LYS A 218 -38.51 1.71 15.80
N ALA A 219 -38.40 2.95 15.32
CA ALA A 219 -37.10 3.54 14.97
C ALA A 219 -36.17 3.65 16.20
N GLU A 220 -36.70 4.11 17.35
CA GLU A 220 -35.98 4.16 18.63
C GLU A 220 -35.52 2.75 19.07
N ASP A 221 -36.38 1.73 18.93
CA ASP A 221 -36.01 0.34 19.26
C ASP A 221 -34.86 -0.16 18.37
N HIS A 222 -34.92 0.06 17.06
CA HIS A 222 -33.81 -0.31 16.15
C HIS A 222 -32.53 0.49 16.42
N PHE A 223 -32.64 1.73 16.88
CA PHE A 223 -31.51 2.61 17.22
C PHE A 223 -30.81 2.19 18.52
N TYR A 224 -31.57 1.91 19.58
CA TYR A 224 -31.02 1.62 20.92
C TYR A 224 -30.77 0.13 21.20
N LYS A 225 -31.48 -0.79 20.54
CA LYS A 225 -31.39 -2.24 20.82
C LYS A 225 -30.64 -3.00 19.74
N ASP A 226 -30.99 -2.74 18.48
CA ASP A 226 -30.42 -3.50 17.35
C ASP A 226 -29.19 -2.82 16.75
N PHE A 227 -28.96 -1.53 17.07
CA PHE A 227 -27.89 -0.69 16.52
C PHE A 227 -27.94 -0.59 14.98
N LEU A 228 -29.13 -0.72 14.39
CA LEU A 228 -29.36 -0.66 12.95
C LEU A 228 -29.72 0.76 12.53
N TYR A 229 -28.72 1.64 12.51
CA TYR A 229 -28.91 3.08 12.28
C TYR A 229 -29.55 3.39 10.93
N ASN A 230 -29.18 2.68 9.87
CA ASN A 230 -29.73 2.89 8.53
C ASN A 230 -31.24 2.58 8.50
N LYS A 231 -31.65 1.48 9.14
CA LYS A 231 -33.07 1.12 9.25
C LYS A 231 -33.84 2.09 10.14
N ALA A 232 -33.25 2.53 11.25
CA ALA A 232 -33.85 3.52 12.12
C ALA A 232 -34.09 4.84 11.37
N LEU A 233 -33.14 5.28 10.55
CA LEU A 233 -33.26 6.47 9.72
C LEU A 233 -34.38 6.32 8.69
N GLU A 234 -34.40 5.23 7.93
CA GLU A 234 -35.43 4.98 6.92
C GLU A 234 -36.84 5.02 7.51
N ILE A 235 -37.06 4.35 8.65
CA ILE A 235 -38.36 4.33 9.34
C ILE A 235 -38.73 5.73 9.83
N ALA A 236 -37.80 6.44 10.46
CA ALA A 236 -38.03 7.77 10.99
C ALA A 236 -38.35 8.79 9.88
N VAL A 237 -37.62 8.74 8.76
CA VAL A 237 -37.83 9.59 7.58
C VAL A 237 -39.16 9.29 6.92
N THR A 238 -39.45 8.00 6.67
CA THR A 238 -40.72 7.60 6.02
C THR A 238 -41.92 8.00 6.87
N ALA A 239 -41.82 7.88 8.20
CA ALA A 239 -42.88 8.31 9.11
C ALA A 239 -43.04 9.83 9.13
N LEU A 240 -41.94 10.59 9.09
CA LEU A 240 -41.96 12.05 9.04
C LEU A 240 -42.52 12.57 7.71
N GLU A 241 -42.15 11.99 6.57
CA GLU A 241 -42.61 12.41 5.24
C GLU A 241 -44.12 12.23 5.05
N LYS A 242 -44.72 11.23 5.70
CA LYS A 242 -46.19 11.05 5.73
C LYS A 242 -46.92 12.20 6.42
N VAL A 243 -46.26 12.87 7.36
CA VAL A 243 -46.83 13.99 8.15
C VAL A 243 -46.50 15.33 7.50
N GLU A 244 -45.25 15.54 7.10
CA GLU A 244 -44.79 16.73 6.40
C GLU A 244 -43.91 16.34 5.20
N PRO A 245 -44.42 16.38 3.96
CA PRO A 245 -43.62 16.09 2.79
C PRO A 245 -42.50 17.13 2.64
N SER A 246 -41.30 16.69 2.27
CA SER A 246 -40.06 17.50 2.18
C SER A 246 -39.43 17.95 3.50
N ALA A 247 -39.90 17.46 4.66
CA ALA A 247 -39.25 17.77 5.94
C ALA A 247 -37.81 17.24 6.02
N PHE A 248 -37.55 16.05 5.48
CA PHE A 248 -36.21 15.44 5.48
C PHE A 248 -35.16 16.31 4.77
N LYS A 249 -35.47 16.81 3.57
CA LYS A 249 -34.57 17.71 2.80
C LYS A 249 -34.22 19.01 3.54
N LYS A 250 -35.06 19.47 4.46
CA LYS A 250 -34.74 20.65 5.29
C LYS A 250 -33.77 20.29 6.41
N ILE A 251 -33.88 19.08 6.96
CA ILE A 251 -33.00 18.56 8.02
C ILE A 251 -31.63 18.24 7.44
N GLU A 252 -31.58 17.60 6.27
CA GLU A 252 -30.35 17.30 5.53
C GLU A 252 -29.57 18.59 5.20
N LYS A 253 -30.24 19.61 4.65
CA LYS A 253 -29.61 20.92 4.39
C LYS A 253 -29.13 21.64 5.65
N ALA A 254 -29.84 21.49 6.77
CA ALA A 254 -29.42 22.07 8.04
C ALA A 254 -28.18 21.35 8.60
N TYR A 255 -28.11 20.04 8.41
CA TYR A 255 -26.96 19.21 8.76
C TYR A 255 -25.72 19.55 7.90
N GLU A 256 -25.88 19.65 6.58
CA GLU A 256 -24.81 20.09 5.66
C GLU A 256 -24.28 21.50 6.00
N MET A 257 -25.15 22.40 6.45
CA MET A 257 -24.75 23.74 6.91
C MET A 257 -23.98 23.70 8.23
N GLN A 258 -24.24 22.75 9.12
CA GLN A 258 -23.50 22.58 10.37
C GLN A 258 -22.13 21.94 10.15
N MET A 259 -22.01 20.93 9.28
CA MET A 259 -20.71 20.33 8.93
C MET A 259 -19.73 21.33 8.32
N ASN A 260 -20.20 22.26 7.48
CA ASN A 260 -19.34 23.29 6.87
C ASN A 260 -18.80 24.33 7.87
N VAL A 261 -19.38 24.43 9.07
CA VAL A 261 -18.90 25.35 10.13
C VAL A 261 -17.81 24.68 10.96
N ASP A 262 -17.94 23.37 11.22
CA ASP A 262 -16.95 22.58 11.99
C ASP A 262 -15.66 22.27 11.20
N GLU A 263 -15.65 22.39 9.86
CA GLU A 263 -14.42 22.28 9.03
C GLU A 263 -13.59 23.58 8.97
N VAL A 264 -14.13 24.71 9.45
CA VAL A 264 -13.51 26.04 9.34
C VAL A 264 -12.91 26.54 10.67
N GLU A 265 -13.22 25.88 11.80
CA GLU A 265 -12.58 26.08 13.12
C GLU A 265 -11.47 25.05 13.39
#